data_AF-A0A2V6RE14-F1
#
_entry.id   AF-A0A2V6RE14-F1
#
_cell.length_a   1.000
_cell.length_b   1.000
_cell.length_c   1.000
_cell.angle_alpha   90.00
_cell.angle_beta   90.00
_cell.angle_gamma   90.00
#
_symmetry.space_group_name_H-M   'P 1'
#
loop_
_entity.id
_entity.type
_entity.pdbx_description
1 polymer ?
#
loop_
_entity_poly.entity_id
_entity_poly.type
_entity_poly.pdbx_seq_one_letter_code
_entity_poly.pdbx_strand_id
1 'polypeptide(L)'
;MTRDRLAPAVIAELLLSAMTTLRSELAALPDSVSAFHPAPGEWCAREVLGHLIEAERRGFAGRIRIILAASMPRLETWDQNEVARARHDCERDGRTLLDELGRMRDDSAALVRGLSREDLERAGEHPKVGR
;
A
#
# COMPACT_ATOMS: atom_id res chain seq x y z
N MET A 1 14.33 14.39 -21.22
CA MET A 1 13.47 15.15 -20.28
C MET A 1 13.60 14.49 -18.93
N THR A 2 14.35 15.11 -18.01
CA THR A 2 14.40 14.65 -16.62
C THR A 2 13.00 14.87 -16.05
N ARG A 3 12.24 13.80 -15.77
CA ARG A 3 11.00 13.95 -15.01
C ARG A 3 11.42 14.48 -13.64
N ASP A 4 10.94 15.66 -13.26
CA ASP A 4 11.13 16.15 -11.90
C ASP A 4 10.56 15.10 -10.95
N ARG A 5 11.46 14.46 -10.19
CA ARG A 5 11.06 13.52 -9.15
C ARG A 5 10.36 14.33 -8.07
N LEU A 6 9.15 13.92 -7.70
CA LEU A 6 8.44 14.53 -6.57
C LEU A 6 9.29 14.41 -5.30
N ALA A 7 9.39 15.49 -4.53
CA ALA A 7 10.12 15.48 -3.27
C ALA A 7 9.47 14.52 -2.26
N PRO A 8 10.23 13.85 -1.38
CA PRO A 8 9.67 12.91 -0.41
C PRO A 8 8.60 13.52 0.49
N ALA A 9 8.74 14.80 0.88
CA ALA A 9 7.71 15.51 1.63
C ALA A 9 6.37 15.59 0.87
N VAL A 10 6.41 15.85 -0.45
CA VAL A 10 5.19 15.88 -1.29
C VAL A 10 4.56 14.49 -1.37
N ILE A 11 5.37 13.44 -1.54
CA ILE A 11 4.86 12.06 -1.53
C ILE A 11 4.18 11.75 -0.19
N ALA A 12 4.79 12.12 0.93
CA ALA A 12 4.21 11.89 2.25
C ALA A 12 2.84 12.59 2.42
N GLU A 13 2.69 13.84 1.95
CA GLU A 13 1.39 14.53 1.97
C GLU A 13 0.36 13.81 1.08
N LEU A 14 0.76 13.32 -0.10
CA LEU A 14 -0.13 12.56 -0.98
C LEU A 14 -0.59 11.24 -0.33
N LEU A 15 0.26 10.56 0.44
CA LEU A 15 -0.12 9.36 1.18
C LEU A 15 -1.23 9.65 2.21
N LEU A 16 -1.11 10.76 2.94
CA LEU A 16 -2.11 11.18 3.94
C LEU A 16 -3.39 11.70 3.28
N SER A 17 -3.27 12.44 2.18
CA SER A 17 -4.41 12.89 1.37
C SER A 17 -5.20 11.70 0.82
N ALA A 18 -4.53 10.66 0.31
CA ALA A 18 -5.19 9.47 -0.20
C ALA A 18 -6.02 8.77 0.88
N MET A 19 -5.54 8.73 2.13
CA MET A 19 -6.32 8.19 3.25
C MET A 19 -7.59 9.01 3.54
N THR A 20 -7.52 10.33 3.40
CA THR A 20 -8.70 11.20 3.57
C THR A 20 -9.77 10.89 2.53
N THR A 21 -9.35 10.69 1.28
CA THR A 21 -10.26 10.27 0.19
C THR A 21 -10.87 8.91 0.48
N LEU A 22 -10.04 7.88 0.78
CA LEU A 22 -10.52 6.52 1.05
C LEU A 22 -11.52 6.47 2.21
N ARG A 23 -11.26 7.25 3.28
CA ARG A 23 -12.18 7.36 4.43
C ARG A 23 -13.51 7.98 4.02
N SER A 24 -13.49 9.03 3.22
CA SER A 24 -14.71 9.71 2.74
C SER A 24 -15.54 8.80 1.85
N GLU A 25 -14.91 8.13 0.89
CA GLU A 25 -15.58 7.21 -0.04
C GLU A 25 -16.24 6.04 0.70
N LEU A 26 -15.52 5.38 1.62
CA LEU A 26 -16.10 4.25 2.34
C LEU A 26 -17.18 4.67 3.34
N ALA A 27 -17.06 5.85 3.95
CA ALA A 27 -18.09 6.36 4.85
C ALA A 27 -19.42 6.65 4.11
N ALA A 28 -19.36 6.97 2.82
CA ALA A 28 -20.53 7.19 1.97
C ALA A 28 -21.13 5.87 1.42
N LEU A 29 -20.37 4.78 1.43
CA LEU A 29 -20.83 3.48 0.90
C LEU A 29 -21.68 2.73 1.93
N PRO A 30 -22.86 2.21 1.55
CA PRO A 30 -23.59 1.27 2.38
C PRO A 30 -22.79 -0.01 2.61
N ASP A 31 -22.96 -0.60 3.80
CA ASP A 31 -22.16 -1.75 4.22
C ASP A 31 -22.33 -2.95 3.26
N SER A 32 -23.56 -3.19 2.79
CA SER A 32 -23.88 -4.22 1.79
C SER A 32 -23.17 -4.02 0.44
N VAL A 33 -22.88 -2.77 0.07
CA VAL A 33 -22.15 -2.44 -1.17
C VAL A 33 -20.65 -2.65 -0.96
N SER A 34 -20.12 -2.39 0.24
CA SER A 34 -18.69 -2.58 0.52
C SER A 34 -18.25 -4.06 0.49
N ALA A 35 -19.19 -4.99 0.71
CA ALA A 35 -18.98 -6.44 0.59
C ALA A 35 -19.44 -7.03 -0.76
N PHE A 36 -19.92 -6.20 -1.69
CA PHE A 36 -20.38 -6.66 -2.99
C PHE A 36 -19.20 -7.05 -3.90
N HIS A 37 -19.28 -8.23 -4.51
CA HIS A 37 -18.33 -8.69 -5.52
C HIS A 37 -18.88 -8.38 -6.93
N PRO A 38 -18.13 -7.66 -7.80
CA PRO A 38 -18.63 -7.25 -9.11
C PRO A 38 -18.77 -8.41 -10.11
N ALA A 39 -18.01 -9.49 -9.93
CA ALA A 39 -18.12 -10.72 -10.70
C ALA A 39 -17.56 -11.91 -9.88
N PRO A 40 -17.85 -13.16 -10.28
CA PRO A 40 -17.29 -14.34 -9.62
C PRO A 40 -15.75 -14.30 -9.61
N GLY A 41 -15.16 -14.35 -8.41
CA GLY A 41 -13.71 -14.34 -8.21
C GLY A 41 -13.07 -12.96 -8.14
N GLU A 42 -13.80 -11.88 -8.43
CA GLU A 42 -13.32 -10.49 -8.24
C GLU A 42 -13.42 -10.06 -6.79
N TRP A 43 -12.59 -9.10 -6.38
CA TRP A 43 -12.60 -8.58 -5.02
C TRP A 43 -13.75 -7.62 -4.74
N CYS A 44 -14.29 -7.68 -3.53
CA CYS A 44 -15.13 -6.61 -3.00
C CYS A 44 -14.28 -5.41 -2.52
N ALA A 45 -14.91 -4.28 -2.16
CA ALA A 45 -14.19 -3.10 -1.71
C ALA A 45 -13.35 -3.36 -0.45
N ARG A 46 -13.82 -4.21 0.48
CA ARG A 46 -13.08 -4.57 1.70
C ARG A 46 -11.82 -5.41 1.40
N GLU A 47 -11.91 -6.33 0.45
CA GLU A 47 -10.75 -7.10 -0.01
C GLU A 47 -9.74 -6.21 -0.75
N VAL A 48 -10.21 -5.19 -1.48
CA VAL A 48 -9.33 -4.17 -2.05
C VAL A 48 -8.60 -3.39 -0.94
N LEU A 49 -9.28 -3.01 0.14
CA LEU A 49 -8.61 -2.39 1.31
C LEU A 49 -7.57 -3.35 1.93
N GLY A 50 -7.92 -4.63 2.06
CA GLY A 50 -7.00 -5.69 2.45
C GLY A 50 -5.75 -5.79 1.59
N HIS A 51 -5.94 -5.71 0.27
CA HIS A 51 -4.84 -5.69 -0.68
C HIS A 51 -3.95 -4.45 -0.49
N LEU A 52 -4.53 -3.26 -0.27
CA LEU A 52 -3.77 -2.03 -0.03
C LEU A 52 -2.91 -2.14 1.25
N ILE A 53 -3.43 -2.76 2.31
CA ILE A 53 -2.69 -3.04 3.55
C ILE A 53 -1.47 -3.91 3.25
N GLU A 54 -1.63 -5.01 2.54
CA GLU A 54 -0.51 -5.92 2.24
C GLU A 54 0.47 -5.33 1.23
N ALA A 55 -0.02 -4.56 0.26
CA ALA A 55 0.81 -3.80 -0.67
C ALA A 55 1.66 -2.76 0.06
N GLU A 56 1.12 -2.10 1.09
CA GLU A 56 1.86 -1.18 1.94
C GLU A 56 2.96 -1.92 2.74
N ARG A 57 2.57 -3.02 3.38
CA ARG A 57 3.44 -3.83 4.24
C ARG A 57 4.59 -4.46 3.48
N ARG A 58 4.31 -5.07 2.32
CA ARG A 58 5.26 -5.92 1.57
C ARG A 58 5.87 -5.20 0.38
N GLY A 59 5.09 -4.35 -0.30
CA GLY A 59 5.43 -3.78 -1.60
C GLY A 59 5.99 -2.37 -1.52
N PHE A 60 5.40 -1.50 -0.69
CA PHE A 60 5.83 -0.11 -0.59
C PHE A 60 6.80 0.10 0.58
N ALA A 61 6.30 0.34 1.79
CA ALA A 61 7.12 0.65 2.94
C ALA A 61 8.00 -0.54 3.37
N GLY A 62 7.54 -1.78 3.13
CA GLY A 62 8.35 -2.97 3.31
C GLY A 62 9.60 -2.98 2.43
N ARG A 63 9.45 -2.71 1.13
CA ARG A 63 10.58 -2.70 0.19
C ARG A 63 11.50 -1.53 0.42
N ILE A 64 10.98 -0.35 0.78
CA ILE A 64 11.82 0.78 1.18
C ILE A 64 12.76 0.33 2.30
N ARG A 65 12.24 -0.25 3.40
CA ARG A 65 13.07 -0.73 4.52
C ARG A 65 14.10 -1.79 4.10
N ILE A 66 13.73 -2.73 3.22
CA ILE A 66 14.65 -3.75 2.70
C ILE A 66 15.78 -3.10 1.88
N ILE A 67 15.46 -2.16 0.98
CA ILE A 67 16.42 -1.44 0.13
C ILE A 67 17.36 -0.57 0.95
N LEU A 68 16.87 0.05 2.03
CA LEU A 68 17.72 0.81 2.95
C LEU A 68 18.68 -0.10 3.73
N ALA A 69 18.23 -1.29 4.12
CA ALA A 69 19.02 -2.20 4.96
C ALA A 69 20.13 -2.96 4.22
N ALA A 70 20.07 -3.08 2.89
CA ALA A 70 21.01 -3.87 2.10
C ALA A 70 21.37 -3.20 0.77
N SER A 71 22.54 -3.54 0.22
CA SER A 71 22.95 -3.10 -1.13
C SER A 71 22.35 -4.02 -2.19
N MET A 72 21.48 -3.50 -3.06
CA MET A 72 20.85 -4.26 -4.15
C MET A 72 20.19 -5.58 -3.71
N PRO A 73 19.30 -5.57 -2.70
CA PRO A 73 18.64 -6.80 -2.24
C PRO A 73 17.73 -7.38 -3.33
N ARG A 74 17.60 -8.70 -3.35
CA ARG A 74 16.53 -9.37 -4.13
C ARG A 74 15.20 -9.16 -3.44
N LEU A 75 14.21 -8.68 -4.19
CA LEU A 75 12.87 -8.42 -3.70
C LEU A 75 11.96 -9.62 -3.93
N GLU A 76 11.04 -9.86 -3.01
CA GLU A 76 10.11 -10.98 -3.12
C GLU A 76 8.80 -10.58 -3.81
N THR A 77 8.23 -11.52 -4.55
CA THR A 77 6.85 -11.46 -5.05
C THR A 77 5.94 -12.27 -4.14
N TRP A 78 4.64 -12.01 -4.22
CA TRP A 78 3.63 -12.71 -3.44
C TRP A 78 2.38 -12.90 -4.31
N ASP A 79 1.65 -14.00 -4.07
CA ASP A 79 0.36 -14.23 -4.70
C ASP A 79 -0.69 -13.38 -3.99
N GLN A 80 -1.16 -12.34 -4.69
CA GLN A 80 -2.11 -11.37 -4.14
C GLN A 80 -3.49 -11.99 -3.89
N ASN A 81 -3.89 -12.94 -4.74
CA ASN A 81 -5.18 -13.62 -4.62
C ASN A 81 -5.16 -14.62 -3.48
N GLU A 82 -4.06 -15.36 -3.29
CA GLU A 82 -3.89 -16.23 -2.14
C GLU A 82 -3.91 -15.45 -0.83
N VAL A 83 -3.17 -14.34 -0.77
CA VAL A 83 -3.14 -13.48 0.42
C VAL A 83 -4.51 -12.85 0.70
N ALA A 84 -5.23 -12.37 -0.32
CA ALA A 84 -6.59 -11.82 -0.13
C ALA A 84 -7.54 -12.88 0.45
N ARG A 85 -7.54 -14.11 -0.11
CA ARG A 85 -8.33 -15.24 0.41
C ARG A 85 -8.00 -15.55 1.88
N ALA A 86 -6.73 -15.59 2.24
CA ALA A 86 -6.29 -15.92 3.59
C ALA A 86 -6.63 -14.85 4.64
N ARG A 87 -6.85 -13.61 4.22
CA ARG A 87 -7.16 -12.49 5.12
C ARG A 87 -8.65 -12.40 5.49
N HIS A 88 -9.55 -13.02 4.71
CA HIS A 88 -10.99 -12.99 4.95
C HIS A 88 -11.56 -11.56 5.13
N ASP A 89 -10.99 -10.57 4.43
CA ASP A 89 -11.31 -9.16 4.69
C ASP A 89 -12.74 -8.78 4.25
N CYS A 90 -13.37 -9.53 3.33
CA CYS A 90 -14.78 -9.33 2.97
C CYS A 90 -15.72 -9.45 4.20
N GLU A 91 -15.36 -10.31 5.15
CA GLU A 91 -16.12 -10.58 6.38
C GLU A 91 -15.87 -9.55 7.48
N ARG A 92 -14.87 -8.67 7.30
CA ARG A 92 -14.48 -7.68 8.30
C ARG A 92 -15.23 -6.36 8.12
N ASP A 93 -15.30 -5.59 9.20
CA ASP A 93 -15.75 -4.20 9.15
C ASP A 93 -14.75 -3.34 8.35
N GLY A 94 -15.26 -2.62 7.35
CA GLY A 94 -14.47 -1.76 6.48
C GLY A 94 -13.79 -0.60 7.22
N ARG A 95 -14.40 -0.09 8.31
CA ARG A 95 -13.78 0.98 9.11
C ARG A 95 -12.53 0.48 9.83
N THR A 96 -12.61 -0.73 10.38
CA THR A 96 -11.45 -1.42 10.98
C THR A 96 -10.30 -1.58 9.99
N LEU A 97 -10.58 -1.92 8.73
CA LEU A 97 -9.55 -2.01 7.67
C LEU A 97 -8.93 -0.64 7.33
N LEU A 98 -9.75 0.41 7.27
CA LEU A 98 -9.23 1.78 7.07
C LEU A 98 -8.36 2.26 8.22
N ASP A 99 -8.67 1.90 9.46
CA ASP A 99 -7.86 2.26 10.62
C ASP A 99 -6.54 1.48 10.70
N GLU A 100 -6.53 0.24 10.20
CA GLU A 100 -5.30 -0.53 9.97
C GLU A 100 -4.43 0.15 8.90
N LEU A 101 -4.98 0.42 7.72
CA LEU A 101 -4.26 1.09 6.64
C LEU A 101 -3.79 2.50 7.03
N GLY A 102 -4.63 3.25 7.74
CA GLY A 102 -4.33 4.61 8.19
C GLY A 102 -3.11 4.67 9.09
N ARG A 103 -3.03 3.80 10.10
CA ARG A 103 -1.84 3.71 10.99
C ARG A 103 -0.58 3.38 10.19
N MET A 104 -0.67 2.47 9.23
CA MET A 104 0.46 2.14 8.37
C MET A 104 0.87 3.33 7.47
N ARG A 105 -0.09 4.11 6.99
CA ARG A 105 0.17 5.30 6.17
C ARG A 105 0.84 6.41 6.98
N ASP A 106 0.49 6.58 8.25
CA ASP A 106 1.19 7.52 9.14
C ASP A 106 2.67 7.13 9.28
N ASP A 107 2.95 5.85 9.56
CA ASP A 107 4.31 5.32 9.67
C ASP A 107 5.08 5.45 8.35
N SER A 108 4.43 5.18 7.22
CA SER A 108 5.03 5.30 5.90
C SER A 108 5.28 6.74 5.48
N ALA A 109 4.39 7.66 5.83
CA ALA A 109 4.60 9.09 5.59
C ALA A 109 5.81 9.58 6.40
N ALA A 110 5.95 9.16 7.65
CA ALA A 110 7.14 9.45 8.46
C ALA A 110 8.42 8.85 7.85
N LEU A 111 8.38 7.58 7.43
CA LEU A 111 9.49 6.90 6.75
C LEU A 111 9.92 7.68 5.50
N VAL A 112 8.97 8.01 4.62
CA VAL A 112 9.26 8.69 3.36
C VAL A 112 9.79 10.10 3.59
N ARG A 113 9.24 10.87 4.54
CA ARG A 113 9.77 12.20 4.89
C ARG A 113 11.24 12.17 5.32
N GLY A 114 11.68 11.07 5.94
CA GLY A 114 13.05 10.88 6.39
C GLY A 114 14.06 10.47 5.31
N LEU A 115 13.62 10.16 4.07
CA LEU A 115 14.53 9.70 3.02
C LEU A 115 15.42 10.83 2.50
N SER A 116 16.72 10.59 2.49
CA SER A 116 17.70 11.49 1.89
C SER A 116 17.77 11.34 0.37
N ARG A 117 18.47 12.24 -0.31
CA ARG A 117 18.73 12.11 -1.76
C ARG A 117 19.52 10.84 -2.09
N GLU A 118 20.46 10.44 -1.22
CA GLU A 118 21.26 9.22 -1.41
C GLU A 118 20.40 7.97 -1.28
N ASP A 119 19.48 7.94 -0.31
CA ASP A 119 18.53 6.84 -0.14
C ASP A 119 17.68 6.61 -1.39
N LEU A 120 17.29 7.69 -2.08
CA LEU A 120 16.50 7.63 -3.31
C LEU A 120 17.27 7.08 -4.52
N GLU A 121 18.60 6.98 -4.46
CA GLU A 121 19.42 6.35 -5.50
C GLU A 121 19.62 4.84 -5.25
N ARG A 122 19.22 4.35 -4.07
CA ARG A 122 19.27 2.92 -3.73
C ARG A 122 18.17 2.16 -4.48
N ALA A 123 18.43 0.90 -4.79
CA ALA A 123 17.50 0.03 -5.49
C ALA A 123 17.62 -1.41 -4.99
N GLY A 124 16.66 -2.25 -5.40
CA GLY A 124 16.68 -3.70 -5.24
C GLY A 124 16.34 -4.38 -6.56
N GLU A 125 16.62 -5.67 -6.67
CA GLU A 125 16.36 -6.46 -7.88
C GLU A 125 14.99 -7.14 -7.76
N HIS A 126 14.04 -6.80 -8.63
CA HIS A 126 12.74 -7.46 -8.68
C HIS A 126 12.77 -8.63 -9.67
N PRO A 127 12.37 -9.86 -9.28
CA PRO A 127 12.55 -11.07 -10.09
C PRO A 127 11.80 -11.07 -11.42
N LYS A 128 10.80 -10.18 -11.59
CA LYS A 128 10.03 -10.03 -12.84
C LYS A 128 10.28 -8.73 -13.60
N VAL A 129 10.77 -7.69 -12.92
CA VAL A 129 10.85 -6.32 -13.48
C VAL A 129 12.29 -5.84 -13.62
N GLY A 130 13.24 -6.52 -12.98
CA GLY A 130 14.64 -6.10 -12.88
C GLY A 130 14.81 -5.04 -11.80
N ARG A 131 15.81 -4.18 -11.98
CA ARG A 131 16.13 -3.08 -11.07
C ARG A 131 15.10 -1.95 -11.09
#